data_AF-A0A2A2USX6-F1
#
_entry.id   AF-A0A2A2USX6-F1
#
_cell.length_a   1.000
_cell.length_b   1.000
_cell.length_c   1.000
_cell.angle_alpha   90.00
_cell.angle_beta   90.00
_cell.angle_gamma   90.00
#
_symmetry.space_group_name_H-M   'P 1'
#
loop_
_entity.id
_entity.type
_entity.pdbx_description
1 polymer ?
#
loop_
_entity_poly.entity_id
_entity_poly.type
_entity_poly.pdbx_seq_one_letter_code
_entity_poly.pdbx_strand_id
1 'polypeptide(L)' 'MAPKWRHYGLVMNKSEDTSRISLRLSKELFEEVDVVRKQRVGNISRNTWIAEAVKEKLERAKKGCEE' A
#
# COMPACT_ATOMS: atom_id res chain seq x y z
N MET A 1 -3.30 -32.53 17.13
CA MET A 1 -3.66 -31.76 15.92
C MET A 1 -3.31 -30.30 16.17
N ALA A 2 -2.30 -29.77 15.47
CA ALA A 2 -1.90 -28.37 15.59
C ALA A 2 -2.56 -27.53 14.48
N PRO A 3 -3.04 -26.30 14.74
CA PRO A 3 -3.70 -25.48 13.74
C PRO A 3 -2.72 -25.03 12.62
N LYS A 4 -3.19 -25.12 11.37
CA LYS A 4 -2.44 -24.98 10.11
C LYS A 4 -2.02 -23.54 9.73
N TRP A 5 -1.70 -22.70 10.69
CA TRP A 5 -1.12 -21.37 10.41
C TRP A 5 0.38 -21.42 10.65
N ARG A 6 1.03 -22.32 9.90
CA ARG A 6 2.47 -22.57 9.92
C ARG A 6 2.98 -22.38 8.50
N HIS A 7 4.16 -21.77 8.40
CA HIS A 7 4.89 -21.32 7.20
C HIS A 7 4.64 -19.86 6.84
N TYR A 8 5.16 -18.96 7.67
CA TYR A 8 5.77 -17.74 7.14
C TYR A 8 6.99 -18.20 6.33
N GLY A 9 6.78 -18.38 5.02
CA GLY A 9 7.85 -18.62 4.08
C GLY A 9 8.89 -17.52 4.24
N LEU A 10 10.09 -17.93 4.63
CA LEU A 10 11.28 -17.12 4.63
C LEU A 10 11.59 -16.79 3.16
N VAL A 11 11.14 -15.62 2.70
CA VAL A 11 11.54 -15.06 1.41
C VAL A 11 12.60 -14.01 1.71
N MET A 12 13.85 -14.44 1.85
CA MET A 12 14.99 -13.55 1.69
C MET A 12 15.26 -13.42 0.19
N ASN A 13 15.05 -12.23 -0.40
CA ASN A 13 16.10 -11.65 -1.24
C ASN A 13 15.91 -10.17 -1.58
N LYS A 14 17.02 -9.45 -1.35
CA LYS A 14 17.36 -8.05 -1.65
C LYS A 14 16.74 -6.98 -0.74
N SER A 15 17.48 -6.67 0.32
CA SER A 15 17.34 -5.46 1.13
C SER A 15 17.67 -4.23 0.30
N GLU A 16 16.67 -3.48 -0.18
CA GLU A 16 16.84 -2.08 -0.59
C GLU A 16 15.64 -1.28 -0.06
N ASP A 17 15.83 -0.69 1.13
CA ASP A 17 15.11 0.44 1.75
C ASP A 17 13.56 0.44 1.86
N THR A 18 12.87 -0.70 1.81
CA THR A 18 11.42 -0.70 2.09
C THR A 18 11.14 -0.71 3.59
N SER A 19 10.48 0.34 4.09
CA SER A 19 10.01 0.42 5.48
C SER A 19 8.61 -0.14 5.66
N ARG A 20 8.37 -0.91 6.73
CA ARG A 20 7.04 -1.38 7.12
C ARG A 20 6.38 -0.38 8.05
N ILE A 21 5.15 0.01 7.76
CA ILE A 21 4.33 0.87 8.62
C ILE A 21 3.02 0.20 9.01
N SER A 22 2.52 0.49 10.21
CA SER A 22 1.19 0.11 10.68
C SER A 22 0.33 1.37 10.74
N LEU A 23 -0.71 1.44 9.91
CA LEU A 23 -1.59 2.61 9.81
C LEU A 23 -2.98 2.26 10.34
N ARG A 24 -3.55 3.13 11.18
CA ARG A 24 -4.95 3.04 11.63
C ARG A 24 -5.76 4.05 10.84
N LEU A 25 -6.76 3.57 10.12
CA LEU A 25 -7.71 4.38 9.36
C LEU A 25 -9.12 3.98 9.76
N SER A 26 -10.05 4.91 9.62
CA SER A 26 -11.48 4.63 9.77
C SER A 26 -11.92 3.58 8.75
N LYS A 27 -12.93 2.78 9.11
CA LYS A 27 -13.49 1.73 8.25
C LYS A 27 -13.99 2.30 6.92
N GLU A 28 -14.67 3.43 6.98
CA GLU A 28 -15.24 4.13 5.82
C GLU A 28 -14.17 4.46 4.78
N LEU A 29 -13.04 5.03 5.23
CA LEU A 29 -11.91 5.36 4.35
C LEU A 29 -11.31 4.09 3.70
N PHE A 30 -11.24 2.98 4.45
CA PHE A 30 -10.76 1.70 3.91
C PHE A 30 -11.68 1.15 2.82
N GLU A 31 -12.99 1.32 2.96
CA GLU A 31 -13.99 0.88 1.98
C GLU A 31 -13.92 1.74 0.71
N GLU A 32 -13.77 3.06 0.85
CA GLU A 32 -13.57 3.97 -0.29
C GLU A 32 -12.32 3.61 -1.09
N VAL A 33 -11.19 3.35 -0.41
CA VAL A 33 -9.95 2.89 -1.07
C VAL A 33 -10.17 1.58 -1.83
N ASP A 34 -10.96 0.66 -1.26
CA ASP A 34 -11.27 -0.62 -1.91
C ASP A 34 -12.14 -0.48 -3.17
N VAL A 35 -13.09 0.46 -3.15
CA VAL A 35 -13.93 0.77 -4.29
C VAL A 35 -13.10 1.41 -5.41
N VAL A 36 -12.30 2.42 -5.08
CA VAL A 36 -11.51 3.15 -6.08
C VAL A 36 -10.40 2.26 -6.69
N ARG A 37 -9.75 1.40 -5.90
CA ARG A 37 -8.73 0.49 -6.45
C ARG A 37 -9.29 -0.49 -7.48
N LYS A 38 -10.54 -0.96 -7.30
CA LYS A 38 -11.21 -1.89 -8.21
C LYS A 38 -11.54 -1.27 -9.57
N GLN A 39 -11.64 0.06 -9.64
CA GLN A 39 -11.88 0.77 -10.90
C GLN A 39 -10.65 0.81 -11.80
N ARG A 40 -9.43 0.58 -11.27
CA ARG A 40 -8.22 0.48 -12.10
C ARG A 40 -8.08 -0.91 -12.72
N VAL A 41 -7.65 -0.93 -13.98
CA VAL A 41 -7.32 -2.18 -14.69
C VAL A 41 -6.07 -2.80 -14.07
N GLY A 42 -6.18 -4.07 -13.68
CA GLY A 42 -5.16 -4.79 -12.93
C GLY A 42 -5.50 -4.85 -11.45
N ASN A 43 -5.45 -6.06 -10.88
CA ASN A 43 -5.82 -6.30 -9.49
C ASN A 43 -4.70 -5.82 -8.56
N ILE A 44 -4.58 -4.51 -8.39
CA ILE A 44 -3.50 -3.87 -7.62
C ILE A 44 -3.75 -4.09 -6.12
N SER A 45 -2.69 -4.45 -5.39
CA SER A 45 -2.76 -4.62 -3.94
C SER A 45 -3.05 -3.30 -3.24
N ARG A 46 -3.67 -3.35 -2.05
CA ARG A 46 -3.94 -2.15 -1.24
C ARG A 46 -2.67 -1.34 -0.96
N ASN A 47 -1.58 -2.01 -0.59
CA ASN A 47 -0.32 -1.34 -0.29
C ASN A 47 0.26 -0.63 -1.51
N THR A 48 0.17 -1.27 -2.68
CA THR A 48 0.62 -0.68 -3.94
C THR A 48 -0.23 0.55 -4.29
N TRP A 49 -1.56 0.45 -4.16
CA TRP A 49 -2.45 1.58 -4.43
C TRP A 49 -2.16 2.77 -3.51
N ILE A 50 -1.96 2.52 -2.21
CA ILE A 50 -1.63 3.57 -1.22
C ILE A 50 -0.28 4.20 -1.54
N ALA A 51 0.74 3.39 -1.87
CA ALA A 51 2.06 3.90 -2.22
C ALA A 51 2.03 4.82 -3.44
N GLU A 52 1.29 4.43 -4.49
CA GLU A 52 1.11 5.24 -5.70
C GLU A 52 0.35 6.54 -5.41
N ALA A 53 -0.72 6.49 -4.61
CA ALA A 53 -1.47 7.68 -4.22
C ALA A 53 -0.63 8.66 -3.40
N VAL A 54 0.18 8.16 -2.47
CA VAL A 54 1.13 8.98 -1.68
C VAL A 54 2.19 9.60 -2.60
N LYS A 55 2.75 8.82 -3.54
CA LYS A 55 3.74 9.33 -4.51
C LYS A 55 3.14 10.45 -5.35
N GLU A 56 1.95 10.27 -5.92
CA GLU A 56 1.26 11.31 -6.71
C GLU A 56 1.04 12.60 -5.88
N LYS A 57 0.62 12.45 -4.62
CA LYS A 57 0.41 13.60 -3.71
C LYS A 57 1.72 14.34 -3.43
N LEU A 58 2.81 13.62 -3.20
CA LEU A 58 4.14 14.21 -2.98
C LEU A 58 4.67 14.90 -4.23
N GLU A 59 4.51 14.31 -5.41
CA GLU A 59 4.91 14.95 -6.66
C GLU A 59 4.12 16.23 -6.94
N ARG A 60 2.81 16.24 -6.66
CA ARG A 60 2.00 17.46 -6.75
C ARG A 60 2.48 18.53 -5.76
N ALA A 61 2.83 18.14 -4.54
CA ALA A 61 3.34 19.08 -3.53
C ALA A 61 4.70 19.66 -3.91
N LYS A 62 5.60 18.86 -4.50
CA LYS A 62 6.90 19.33 -5.01
C LYS A 62 6.72 20.34 -6.14
N LYS A 63 5.86 20.01 -7.13
CA LYS A 63 5.59 20.88 -8.27
C LYS A 63 5.03 22.25 -7.84
N GLY A 64 4.14 22.27 -6.85
CA GLY A 64 3.59 23.53 -6.34
C GLY A 64 4.54 24.37 -5.46
N CYS A 65 5.76 23.90 -5.19
CA CYS A 65 6.78 24.64 -4.43
C CYS A 65 7.91 25.18 -5.33
N GLU A 66 7.93 24.82 -6.62
CA GLU A 66 8.87 25.31 -7.63
C GLU A 66 8.31 26.49 -8.46
N GLU A 67 7.20 27.10 -8.03
CA GLU A 67 6.61 28.30 -8.65
C GLU A 67 6.60 29.50 -7.68
#